data_AF-A0A2G8KUC6-F1
#
_entry.id   AF-A0A2G8KUC6-F1
#
_cell.length_a   1.000
_cell.length_b   1.000
_cell.length_c   1.000
_cell.angle_alpha   90.00
_cell.angle_beta   90.00
_cell.angle_gamma   90.00
#
_symmetry.space_group_name_H-M   'P 1'
#
loop_
_entity.id
_entity.type
_entity.pdbx_description
1 polymer ?
#
loop_
_entity_poly.entity_id
_entity_poly.type
_entity_poly.pdbx_seq_one_letter_code
_entity_poly.pdbx_strand_id
1 'polypeptide(L)'
;MEQSGNIESIAKNITEVCSDNFLVSKDNSRLVQRSTLQLIAIASKMKIPIAWFHLEDCVANVQLDRPRIHLTSGLAIDTLKHVKELKITEMGRELTCEEALSVIKFSLNCDGLQVLTLNYCLLPKRLEEESFLQKFGKANTSVFWLPTTIWYRLRSSGQWELSKKQLLAVAKLSCEVFATLLLRVRPTIDDFENHISNTSKASEFRITLFQLRIIIIAQTFQKPF
;
A
#
# COMPACT_ATOMS: atom_id res chain seq x y z
N MET A 1 35.06 -35.44 0.14
CA MET A 1 33.69 -35.01 -0.22
C MET A 1 32.90 -34.89 1.08
N GLU A 2 32.96 -33.77 1.81
CA GLU A 2 32.34 -33.66 3.15
C GLU A 2 31.85 -32.23 3.50
N GLN A 3 31.16 -31.54 2.58
CA GLN A 3 30.55 -30.22 2.90
C GLN A 3 29.10 -30.06 2.45
N SER A 4 28.51 -31.01 1.72
CA SER A 4 27.13 -30.88 1.22
C SER A 4 26.07 -30.93 2.33
N GLY A 5 26.24 -31.79 3.33
CA GLY A 5 25.25 -31.97 4.40
C GLY A 5 25.07 -30.77 5.35
N ASN A 6 26.08 -29.91 5.48
CA ASN A 6 25.99 -28.71 6.32
C ASN A 6 25.24 -27.57 5.58
N ILE A 7 25.53 -27.40 4.28
CA ILE A 7 24.92 -26.35 3.46
C ILE A 7 23.42 -26.60 3.26
N GLU A 8 23.01 -27.85 3.03
CA GLU A 8 21.59 -28.20 2.89
C GLU A 8 20.82 -28.00 4.20
N SER A 9 21.40 -28.36 5.34
CA SER A 9 20.82 -28.13 6.66
C SER A 9 20.66 -26.63 6.97
N ILE A 10 21.69 -25.83 6.66
CA ILE A 10 21.65 -24.37 6.79
C ILE A 10 20.59 -23.78 5.85
N ALA A 11 20.52 -24.24 4.60
CA ALA A 11 19.51 -23.79 3.64
C ALA A 11 18.10 -24.10 4.11
N LYS A 12 17.88 -25.28 4.69
CA LYS A 12 16.59 -25.68 5.25
C LYS A 12 16.19 -24.80 6.43
N ASN A 13 17.09 -24.60 7.40
CA ASN A 13 16.82 -23.74 8.56
C ASN A 13 16.56 -22.28 8.14
N ILE A 14 17.31 -21.77 7.17
CA ILE A 14 17.08 -20.42 6.63
C ILE A 14 15.74 -20.39 5.90
N THR A 15 15.39 -21.42 5.13
CA THR A 15 14.08 -21.50 4.46
C THR A 15 12.94 -21.49 5.47
N GLU A 16 13.05 -22.25 6.56
CA GLU A 16 12.07 -22.24 7.65
C GLU A 16 11.94 -20.83 8.27
N VAL A 17 13.06 -20.16 8.58
CA VAL A 17 13.05 -18.78 9.11
C VAL A 17 12.53 -17.77 8.08
N CYS A 18 12.79 -17.97 6.79
CA CYS A 18 12.34 -17.09 5.70
C CYS A 18 10.88 -17.34 5.27
N SER A 19 10.28 -18.42 5.75
CA SER A 19 8.85 -18.69 5.59
C SER A 19 8.02 -17.77 6.48
N ASP A 20 8.62 -17.27 7.56
CA ASP A 20 8.07 -16.23 8.41
C ASP A 20 8.28 -14.83 7.81
N ASN A 21 7.55 -13.89 8.38
CA ASN A 21 7.48 -12.53 7.89
C ASN A 21 8.70 -11.72 8.35
N PHE A 22 9.42 -11.13 7.40
CA PHE A 22 10.51 -10.20 7.74
C PHE A 22 9.95 -8.82 8.03
N LEU A 23 10.04 -8.40 9.29
CA LEU A 23 9.66 -7.07 9.75
C LEU A 23 10.89 -6.31 10.26
N VAL A 24 11.04 -5.07 9.79
CA VAL A 24 11.95 -4.08 10.36
C VAL A 24 11.10 -2.87 10.76
N SER A 25 10.95 -2.68 12.06
CA SER A 25 10.19 -1.57 12.64
C SER A 25 11.12 -0.58 13.33
N LYS A 26 10.74 0.70 13.40
CA LYS A 26 11.47 1.73 14.16
C LYS A 26 11.68 1.36 15.62
N ASP A 27 10.76 0.59 16.18
CA ASP A 27 10.77 0.18 17.59
C ASP A 27 11.72 -1.01 17.83
N ASN A 28 12.17 -1.69 16.77
CA ASN A 28 13.19 -2.71 16.90
C ASN A 28 14.55 -2.07 17.19
N SER A 29 15.34 -2.70 18.07
CA SER A 29 16.72 -2.26 18.30
C SER A 29 17.53 -2.32 17.00
N ARG A 30 18.51 -1.43 16.86
CA ARG A 30 19.41 -1.44 15.70
C ARG A 30 20.09 -2.79 15.48
N LEU A 31 20.35 -3.55 16.54
CA LEU A 31 20.90 -4.90 16.45
C LEU A 31 19.91 -5.86 15.77
N VAL A 32 18.64 -5.85 16.19
CA VAL A 32 17.57 -6.68 15.62
C VAL A 32 17.35 -6.31 14.15
N GLN A 33 17.24 -5.02 13.84
CA GLN A 33 17.10 -4.58 12.45
C GLN A 33 18.25 -5.08 11.58
N ARG A 34 19.51 -4.94 12.06
CA ARG A 34 20.68 -5.42 11.32
C ARG A 34 20.67 -6.94 11.12
N SER A 35 20.32 -7.72 12.13
CA SER A 35 20.22 -9.18 11.96
C SER A 35 19.14 -9.57 10.95
N THR A 36 17.98 -8.90 10.97
CA THR A 36 16.90 -9.13 9.99
C THR A 36 17.39 -8.83 8.56
N LEU A 37 18.07 -7.69 8.35
CA LEU A 37 18.64 -7.34 7.05
C LEU A 37 19.71 -8.33 6.58
N GLN A 38 20.54 -8.84 7.50
CA GLN A 38 21.53 -9.88 7.19
C GLN A 38 20.88 -11.18 6.76
N LEU A 39 19.79 -11.61 7.42
CA LEU A 39 19.05 -12.81 7.04
C LEU A 39 18.46 -12.67 5.63
N ILE A 40 17.85 -11.53 5.31
CA ILE A 40 17.34 -11.24 3.95
C ILE A 40 18.48 -11.31 2.93
N ALA A 41 19.64 -10.72 3.23
CA ALA A 41 20.79 -10.75 2.32
C ALA A 41 21.33 -12.18 2.11
N ILE A 42 21.33 -13.02 3.14
CA ILE A 42 21.75 -14.43 3.05
C ILE A 42 20.72 -15.22 2.22
N ALA A 43 19.43 -15.10 2.52
CA ALA A 43 18.37 -15.76 1.77
C ALA A 43 18.43 -15.40 0.28
N SER A 44 18.63 -14.11 -0.01
CA SER A 44 18.84 -13.60 -1.37
C SER A 44 20.05 -14.23 -2.07
N LYS A 45 21.20 -14.33 -1.38
CA LYS A 45 22.40 -15.02 -1.92
C LYS A 45 22.16 -16.51 -2.18
N MET A 46 21.33 -17.15 -1.35
CA MET A 46 20.94 -18.55 -1.48
C MET A 46 19.79 -18.76 -2.46
N LYS A 47 19.27 -17.69 -3.08
CA LYS A 47 18.11 -17.70 -4.00
C LYS A 47 16.84 -18.26 -3.36
N ILE A 48 16.72 -18.14 -2.04
CA ILE A 48 15.53 -18.53 -1.29
C ILE A 48 14.47 -17.44 -1.51
N PRO A 49 13.28 -17.77 -2.04
CA PRO A 49 12.22 -16.79 -2.21
C PRO A 49 11.70 -16.28 -0.87
N ILE A 50 11.53 -14.97 -0.77
CA ILE A 50 10.90 -14.30 0.38
C ILE A 50 9.53 -13.79 -0.08
N ALA A 51 8.46 -14.23 0.58
CA ALA A 51 7.10 -13.84 0.21
C ALA A 51 6.87 -12.34 0.39
N TRP A 52 7.23 -11.79 1.54
CA TRP A 52 7.16 -10.34 1.75
C TRP A 52 8.17 -9.84 2.79
N PHE A 53 8.60 -8.59 2.60
CA PHE A 53 9.46 -7.85 3.50
C PHE A 53 8.76 -6.54 3.89
N HIS A 54 8.68 -6.25 5.18
CA HIS A 54 7.93 -5.11 5.72
C HIS A 54 8.82 -4.15 6.49
N LEU A 55 8.76 -2.89 6.07
CA LEU A 55 9.34 -1.74 6.76
C LEU A 55 8.22 -0.96 7.45
N GLU A 56 8.33 -0.76 8.76
CA GLU A 56 7.33 -0.06 9.57
C GLU A 56 7.94 1.15 10.27
N ASP A 57 7.46 2.33 9.88
CA ASP A 57 7.82 3.66 10.38
C ASP A 57 9.33 3.93 10.47
N CYS A 58 10.12 3.23 9.67
CA CYS A 58 11.58 3.21 9.79
C CYS A 58 12.29 3.77 8.57
N VAL A 59 11.59 4.20 7.53
CA VAL A 59 12.20 4.75 6.32
C VAL A 59 12.61 6.20 6.56
N ALA A 60 13.90 6.49 6.52
CA ALA A 60 14.40 7.86 6.61
C ALA A 60 14.35 8.56 5.25
N ASN A 61 14.98 7.97 4.23
CA ASN A 61 14.98 8.46 2.85
C ASN A 61 15.37 7.33 1.88
N VAL A 62 15.27 7.59 0.58
CA VAL A 62 15.68 6.66 -0.48
C VAL A 62 16.69 7.36 -1.39
N GLN A 63 17.82 6.72 -1.62
CA GLN A 63 18.86 7.21 -2.52
C GLN A 63 18.83 6.41 -3.83
N LEU A 64 18.87 7.08 -4.98
CA LEU A 64 18.69 6.45 -6.30
C LEU A 64 19.99 6.25 -7.10
N ASP A 65 21.06 7.01 -6.86
CA ASP A 65 22.34 6.83 -7.58
C ASP A 65 22.97 5.45 -7.32
N ARG A 66 22.80 4.97 -6.10
CA ARG A 66 23.11 3.61 -5.66
C ARG A 66 21.87 3.11 -4.91
N PRO A 67 20.87 2.58 -5.64
CA PRO A 67 19.53 2.35 -5.13
C PRO A 67 19.53 1.69 -3.75
N ARG A 68 19.11 2.45 -2.73
CA ARG A 68 19.05 2.01 -1.33
C ARG A 68 18.00 2.75 -0.55
N ILE A 69 17.38 2.07 0.41
CA ILE A 69 16.52 2.67 1.43
C ILE A 69 17.38 2.89 2.67
N HIS A 70 17.47 4.12 3.15
CA HIS A 70 18.10 4.44 4.43
C HIS A 70 17.05 4.38 5.54
N LEU A 71 17.41 3.72 6.64
CA LEU A 71 16.57 3.59 7.81
C LEU A 71 16.89 4.68 8.84
N THR A 72 15.91 5.03 9.67
CA THR A 72 16.08 5.98 10.79
C THR A 72 17.14 5.54 11.80
N SER A 73 17.45 4.23 11.85
CA SER A 73 18.53 3.65 12.66
C SER A 73 19.95 3.84 12.09
N GLY A 74 20.08 4.48 10.92
CA GLY A 74 21.34 4.65 10.19
C GLY A 74 21.81 3.39 9.45
N LEU A 75 20.97 2.35 9.37
CA LEU A 75 21.19 1.20 8.49
C LEU A 75 20.68 1.52 7.08
N ALA A 76 21.13 0.74 6.10
CA ALA A 76 20.65 0.86 4.72
C ALA A 76 20.29 -0.52 4.15
N ILE A 77 19.34 -0.50 3.23
CA ILE A 77 18.83 -1.66 2.51
C ILE A 77 19.13 -1.45 1.04
N ASP A 78 20.01 -2.25 0.46
CA ASP A 78 20.27 -2.25 -0.99
C ASP A 78 19.09 -2.86 -1.75
N THR A 79 19.13 -2.85 -3.09
CA THR A 79 18.13 -3.49 -3.96
C THR A 79 17.85 -4.93 -3.53
N LEU A 80 16.57 -5.25 -3.39
CA LEU A 80 16.11 -6.57 -2.99
C LEU A 80 16.19 -7.54 -4.18
N LYS A 81 16.56 -8.80 -3.91
CA LYS A 81 16.42 -9.90 -4.88
C LYS A 81 15.70 -11.06 -4.25
N HIS A 82 14.84 -11.72 -5.03
CA HIS A 82 14.00 -12.84 -4.58
C HIS A 82 12.95 -12.49 -3.52
N VAL A 83 12.69 -11.20 -3.28
CA VAL A 83 11.56 -10.72 -2.46
C VAL A 83 10.38 -10.46 -3.39
N LYS A 84 9.22 -11.06 -3.11
CA LYS A 84 8.01 -10.91 -3.95
C LYS A 84 7.24 -9.63 -3.67
N GLU A 85 7.10 -9.27 -2.39
CA GLU A 85 6.41 -8.04 -1.98
C GLU A 85 7.24 -7.22 -1.00
N LEU A 86 7.27 -5.90 -1.20
CA LEU A 86 7.81 -4.93 -0.27
C LEU A 86 6.66 -4.12 0.31
N LYS A 87 6.46 -4.19 1.61
CA LYS A 87 5.47 -3.39 2.35
C LYS A 87 6.19 -2.25 3.06
N ILE A 88 5.70 -1.03 2.90
CA ILE A 88 6.17 0.12 3.65
C ILE A 88 4.96 0.72 4.35
N THR A 89 5.00 0.70 5.67
CA THR A 89 4.02 1.36 6.54
C THR A 89 4.66 2.62 7.10
N GLU A 90 4.03 3.77 6.88
CA GLU A 90 4.45 5.04 7.49
C GLU A 90 3.21 5.73 8.09
N MET A 91 2.94 5.45 9.37
CA MET A 91 1.71 5.77 10.09
C MET A 91 1.39 7.28 10.11
N GLY A 92 0.49 7.68 9.23
CA GLY A 92 0.00 9.05 9.09
C GLY A 92 1.01 10.02 8.48
N ARG A 93 2.16 9.55 7.99
CA ARG A 93 3.17 10.41 7.35
C ARG A 93 2.68 10.85 5.98
N GLU A 94 2.85 12.14 5.70
CA GLU A 94 2.69 12.71 4.37
C GLU A 94 4.00 12.55 3.59
N LEU A 95 3.95 11.83 2.48
CA LEU A 95 5.09 11.69 1.57
C LEU A 95 5.01 12.81 0.53
N THR A 96 6.14 13.45 0.29
CA THR A 96 6.31 14.36 -0.84
C THR A 96 6.29 13.60 -2.17
N CYS A 97 6.10 14.32 -3.28
CA CYS A 97 6.24 13.76 -4.63
C CYS A 97 7.59 13.07 -4.85
N GLU A 98 8.67 13.69 -4.36
CA GLU A 98 10.02 13.15 -4.48
C GLU A 98 10.17 11.85 -3.67
N GLU A 99 9.74 11.83 -2.42
CA GLU A 99 9.79 10.62 -1.58
C GLU A 99 8.98 9.47 -2.19
N ALA A 100 7.73 9.74 -2.59
CA ALA A 100 6.89 8.72 -3.21
C ALA A 100 7.50 8.17 -4.51
N LEU A 101 8.00 9.05 -5.39
CA LEU A 101 8.69 8.64 -6.62
C LEU A 101 9.95 7.85 -6.34
N SER A 102 10.76 8.26 -5.35
CA SER A 102 12.00 7.57 -5.01
C SER A 102 11.75 6.14 -4.52
N VAL A 103 10.71 5.92 -3.71
CA VAL A 103 10.31 4.59 -3.26
C VAL A 103 9.84 3.72 -4.43
N ILE A 104 9.01 4.26 -5.33
CA ILE A 104 8.54 3.53 -6.52
C ILE A 104 9.71 3.22 -7.47
N LYS A 105 10.63 4.17 -7.69
CA LYS A 105 11.82 3.94 -8.51
C LYS A 105 12.74 2.88 -7.89
N PHE A 106 12.92 2.91 -6.58
CA PHE A 106 13.69 1.88 -5.88
C PHE A 106 13.07 0.49 -6.09
N SER A 107 11.75 0.35 -5.97
CA SER A 107 11.08 -0.94 -6.14
C SER A 107 11.30 -1.54 -7.54
N LEU A 108 11.35 -0.70 -8.58
CA LEU A 108 11.66 -1.13 -9.95
C LEU A 108 13.11 -1.56 -10.16
N ASN A 109 14.03 -1.18 -9.26
CA ASN A 109 15.41 -1.66 -9.27
C ASN A 109 15.58 -3.00 -8.52
N CYS A 110 14.53 -3.52 -7.89
CA CYS A 110 14.56 -4.79 -7.18
C CYS A 110 14.25 -5.96 -8.13
N ASP A 111 15.11 -6.98 -8.14
CA ASP A 111 14.96 -8.14 -9.00
C ASP A 111 13.95 -9.14 -8.43
N GLY A 112 12.90 -9.43 -9.20
CA GLY A 112 11.84 -10.35 -8.81
C GLY A 112 10.75 -9.76 -7.91
N LEU A 113 10.80 -8.45 -7.62
CA LEU A 113 9.77 -7.75 -6.87
C LEU A 113 8.51 -7.54 -7.73
N GLN A 114 7.40 -8.10 -7.26
CA GLN A 114 6.12 -8.09 -7.97
C GLN A 114 5.17 -7.04 -7.42
N VAL A 115 5.28 -6.74 -6.12
CA VAL A 115 4.35 -5.86 -5.43
C VAL A 115 5.10 -4.89 -4.52
N LEU A 116 4.78 -3.60 -4.63
CA LEU A 116 5.08 -2.58 -3.62
C LEU A 116 3.76 -2.15 -2.98
N THR A 117 3.67 -2.21 -1.67
CA THR A 117 2.48 -1.82 -0.91
C THR A 117 2.83 -0.68 0.05
N LEU A 118 2.14 0.46 -0.11
CA LEU A 118 2.29 1.65 0.71
C LEU A 118 1.10 1.77 1.67
N ASN A 119 1.34 1.52 2.95
CA ASN A 119 0.32 1.45 3.99
C ASN A 119 0.33 2.67 4.90
N TYR A 120 -0.86 3.13 5.26
CA TYR A 120 -1.16 4.13 6.28
C TYR A 120 -0.43 5.46 6.13
N CYS A 121 0.13 5.72 4.95
CA CYS A 121 0.77 6.96 4.58
C CYS A 121 -0.11 7.74 3.59
N LEU A 122 0.12 9.04 3.53
CA LEU A 122 -0.57 9.94 2.62
C LEU A 122 0.35 10.21 1.44
N LEU A 123 -0.08 9.77 0.25
CA LEU A 123 0.62 10.04 -1.00
C LEU A 123 0.15 11.37 -1.61
N PRO A 124 1.00 12.04 -2.40
CA PRO A 124 0.60 13.20 -3.15
C PRO A 124 -0.51 12.84 -4.14
N LYS A 125 -1.39 13.82 -4.40
CA LYS A 125 -2.53 13.65 -5.30
C LYS A 125 -2.13 13.23 -6.72
N ARG A 126 -0.98 13.69 -7.19
CA ARG A 126 -0.41 13.36 -8.50
C ARG A 126 1.10 13.26 -8.36
N LEU A 127 1.68 12.24 -9.00
CA LEU A 127 3.12 12.13 -9.17
C LEU A 127 3.53 12.92 -10.43
N GLU A 128 4.49 13.83 -10.27
CA GLU A 128 4.91 14.78 -11.30
C GLU A 128 6.09 14.24 -12.12
N GLU A 129 5.90 13.12 -12.83
CA GLU A 129 6.93 12.55 -13.71
C GLU A 129 6.34 11.65 -14.81
N GLU A 130 5.60 12.23 -15.75
CA GLU A 130 4.80 11.48 -16.74
C GLU A 130 5.60 10.48 -17.57
N SER A 131 6.80 10.84 -18.01
CA SER A 131 7.67 9.95 -18.78
C SER A 131 8.08 8.71 -17.99
N PHE A 132 8.24 8.84 -16.67
CA PHE A 132 8.51 7.72 -15.79
C PHE A 132 7.25 6.87 -15.61
N LEU A 133 6.10 7.48 -15.36
CA LEU A 133 4.83 6.78 -15.15
C LEU A 133 4.40 5.96 -16.39
N GLN A 134 4.68 6.45 -17.60
CA GLN A 134 4.45 5.68 -18.83
C GLN A 134 5.33 4.43 -18.93
N LYS A 135 6.59 4.51 -18.47
CA LYS A 135 7.50 3.36 -18.41
C LYS A 135 7.08 2.39 -17.32
N PHE A 136 6.67 2.92 -16.16
CA PHE A 136 6.16 2.15 -15.04
C PHE A 136 4.96 1.28 -15.44
N GLY A 137 4.03 1.80 -16.24
CA GLY A 137 2.87 1.03 -16.73
C GLY A 137 3.21 -0.24 -17.54
N LYS A 138 4.48 -0.42 -17.94
CA LYS A 138 4.98 -1.62 -18.64
C LYS A 138 5.82 -2.54 -17.74
N ALA A 139 6.07 -2.16 -16.50
CA ALA A 139 6.84 -2.95 -15.55
C ALA A 139 6.00 -4.09 -14.96
N ASN A 140 6.67 -5.16 -14.53
CA ASN A 140 6.03 -6.30 -13.88
C ASN A 140 5.70 -6.07 -12.38
N THR A 141 5.98 -4.88 -11.86
CA THR A 141 5.78 -4.52 -10.45
C THR A 141 4.52 -3.68 -10.30
N SER A 142 3.54 -4.19 -9.56
CA SER A 142 2.34 -3.44 -9.16
C SER A 142 2.59 -2.59 -7.93
N VAL A 143 1.97 -1.41 -7.85
CA VAL A 143 2.03 -0.53 -6.68
C VAL A 143 0.62 -0.37 -6.12
N PHE A 144 0.43 -0.73 -4.84
CA PHE A 144 -0.81 -0.54 -4.12
C PHE A 144 -0.65 0.53 -3.04
N TRP A 145 -1.68 1.36 -2.87
CA TRP A 145 -1.75 2.37 -1.82
C TRP A 145 -2.97 2.11 -0.94
N LEU A 146 -2.73 1.92 0.36
CA LEU A 146 -3.74 1.71 1.39
C LEU A 146 -3.65 2.85 2.40
N PRO A 147 -4.30 4.01 2.13
CA PRO A 147 -4.13 5.22 2.93
C PRO A 147 -4.65 5.12 4.37
N THR A 148 -5.58 4.21 4.65
CA THR A 148 -6.24 4.15 5.96
C THR A 148 -6.56 2.72 6.37
N THR A 149 -6.33 2.43 7.66
CA THR A 149 -7.17 1.50 8.42
C THR A 149 -8.31 2.30 9.05
N ILE A 150 -9.49 1.71 9.16
CA ILE A 150 -10.63 2.31 9.85
C ILE A 150 -10.56 1.90 11.33
N TRP A 151 -10.55 2.86 12.24
CA TRP A 151 -10.48 2.60 13.69
C TRP A 151 -11.70 3.23 14.34
N TYR A 152 -12.29 2.52 15.30
CA TYR A 152 -13.47 2.97 16.02
C TYR A 152 -13.09 3.33 17.45
N ARG A 153 -13.59 4.47 17.93
CA ARG A 153 -13.50 4.91 19.33
C ARG A 153 -14.72 4.39 20.08
N LEU A 154 -14.49 3.69 21.19
CA LEU A 154 -15.55 3.35 22.12
C LEU A 154 -15.94 4.58 22.95
N ARG A 155 -17.22 4.97 22.90
CA ARG A 155 -17.79 6.00 23.78
C ARG A 155 -18.09 5.42 25.17
N SER A 156 -18.21 6.31 26.15
CA SER A 156 -18.75 5.97 27.48
C SER A 156 -20.18 5.43 27.44
N SER A 157 -20.92 5.66 26.35
CA SER A 157 -22.22 5.05 26.08
C SER A 157 -22.15 3.59 25.61
N GLY A 158 -20.94 3.03 25.43
CA GLY A 158 -20.74 1.66 24.93
C GLY A 158 -20.83 1.51 23.41
N GLN A 159 -21.00 2.60 22.66
CA GLN A 159 -21.06 2.59 21.20
C GLN A 159 -19.70 2.88 20.57
N TRP A 160 -19.38 2.14 19.51
CA TRP A 160 -18.20 2.37 18.68
C TRP A 160 -18.51 3.43 17.61
N GLU A 161 -17.72 4.50 17.55
CA GLU A 161 -17.85 5.56 16.55
C GLU A 161 -16.54 5.80 15.80
N LEU A 162 -16.62 6.26 14.56
CA LEU A 162 -15.43 6.73 13.85
C LEU A 162 -14.94 8.04 14.49
N SER A 163 -13.63 8.20 14.62
CA SER A 163 -13.10 9.51 15.03
C SER A 163 -13.44 10.58 13.99
N LYS A 164 -13.75 11.82 14.42
CA LYS A 164 -14.04 12.93 13.48
C LYS A 164 -12.92 13.13 12.45
N LYS A 165 -11.66 12.90 12.81
CA LYS A 165 -10.49 12.98 11.93
C LYS A 165 -10.53 11.90 10.83
N GLN A 166 -10.96 10.68 11.17
CA GLN A 166 -11.13 9.59 10.20
C GLN A 166 -12.38 9.76 9.35
N LEU A 167 -13.48 10.23 9.91
CA LEU A 167 -14.66 10.64 9.16
C LEU A 167 -14.31 11.69 8.10
N LEU A 168 -13.52 12.70 8.45
CA LEU A 168 -13.03 13.71 7.51
C LEU A 168 -12.06 13.14 6.47
N ALA A 169 -11.16 12.23 6.84
CA ALA A 169 -10.23 11.60 5.90
C ALA A 169 -10.96 10.68 4.90
N VAL A 170 -11.87 9.83 5.40
CA VAL A 170 -12.74 8.97 4.59
C VAL A 170 -13.68 9.81 3.73
N ALA A 171 -14.25 10.89 4.25
CA ALA A 171 -15.13 11.79 3.50
C ALA A 171 -14.38 12.61 2.43
N LYS A 172 -13.14 13.03 2.68
CA LYS A 172 -12.29 13.68 1.68
C LYS A 172 -11.92 12.72 0.55
N LEU A 173 -11.43 11.52 0.91
CA LEU A 173 -11.13 10.47 -0.06
C LEU A 173 -12.38 10.05 -0.84
N SER A 174 -13.54 9.93 -0.19
CA SER A 174 -14.79 9.57 -0.87
C SER A 174 -15.27 10.69 -1.79
N CYS A 175 -15.37 11.94 -1.33
CA CYS A 175 -15.82 13.06 -2.16
C CYS A 175 -14.94 13.29 -3.39
N GLU A 176 -13.62 13.09 -3.26
CA GLU A 176 -12.66 13.28 -4.36
C GLU A 176 -12.69 12.14 -5.38
N VAL A 177 -12.87 10.90 -4.93
CA VAL A 177 -13.10 9.75 -5.80
C VAL A 177 -14.46 9.87 -6.51
N PHE A 178 -15.51 10.27 -5.80
CA PHE A 178 -16.85 10.49 -6.36
C PHE A 178 -16.88 11.66 -7.36
N ALA A 179 -16.18 12.77 -7.13
CA ALA A 179 -16.08 13.87 -8.10
C ALA A 179 -15.40 13.43 -9.40
N THR A 180 -14.36 12.59 -9.28
CA THR A 180 -13.62 12.06 -10.44
C THR A 180 -14.43 11.02 -11.21
N LEU A 181 -15.21 10.18 -10.51
CA LEU A 181 -16.17 9.24 -11.11
C LEU A 181 -17.36 9.97 -11.76
N LEU A 182 -17.92 11.00 -11.13
CA LEU A 182 -19.03 11.78 -11.69
C LEU A 182 -18.64 12.55 -12.96
N LEU A 183 -17.40 13.02 -13.06
CA LEU A 183 -16.89 13.68 -14.28
C LEU A 183 -16.59 12.69 -15.41
N ARG A 184 -16.23 11.43 -15.10
CA ARG A 184 -15.95 10.38 -16.11
C ARG A 184 -17.17 9.59 -16.54
N VAL A 185 -18.19 9.48 -15.68
CA VAL A 185 -19.37 8.63 -15.91
C VAL A 185 -20.60 9.42 -16.36
N ARG A 186 -20.58 10.76 -16.29
CA ARG A 186 -21.66 11.63 -16.81
C ARG A 186 -22.07 11.33 -18.26
N PRO A 187 -21.13 11.13 -19.22
CA PRO A 187 -21.53 10.81 -20.59
C PRO A 187 -22.14 9.41 -20.72
N THR A 188 -21.80 8.49 -19.80
CA THR A 188 -22.24 7.09 -19.87
C THR A 188 -23.58 6.88 -19.18
N ILE A 189 -23.94 7.63 -18.14
CA ILE A 189 -25.24 7.48 -17.45
C ILE A 189 -26.40 7.97 -18.32
N ASP A 190 -26.25 9.09 -19.05
CA ASP A 190 -27.32 9.61 -19.91
C ASP A 190 -27.60 8.67 -21.10
N ASP A 191 -26.57 8.01 -21.64
CA ASP A 191 -26.71 6.98 -22.68
C ASP A 191 -27.28 5.66 -22.11
N PHE A 192 -26.99 5.31 -20.85
CA PHE A 192 -27.46 4.08 -20.20
C PHE A 192 -28.89 4.20 -19.65
N GLU A 193 -29.30 5.38 -19.15
CA GLU A 193 -30.68 5.63 -18.69
C GLU A 193 -31.68 5.58 -19.86
N ASN A 194 -31.28 6.01 -21.06
CA ASN A 194 -32.06 5.83 -22.28
C ASN A 194 -32.18 4.36 -22.72
N HIS A 195 -31.27 3.49 -22.30
CA HIS A 195 -31.28 2.06 -22.65
C HIS A 195 -32.04 1.20 -21.63
N ILE A 196 -32.08 1.60 -20.35
CA ILE A 196 -32.74 0.84 -19.26
C ILE A 196 -34.27 1.02 -19.24
N SER A 197 -34.81 2.09 -19.82
CA SER A 197 -36.27 2.31 -19.91
C SER A 197 -37.04 1.19 -20.63
N ASN A 198 -36.35 0.29 -21.34
CA ASN A 198 -36.94 -0.76 -22.17
C ASN A 198 -36.71 -2.21 -21.70
N THR A 199 -36.23 -2.47 -20.47
CA THR A 199 -36.02 -3.86 -20.02
C THR A 199 -36.60 -4.18 -18.64
N SER A 200 -37.17 -5.40 -18.50
CA SER A 200 -37.91 -5.87 -17.32
C SER A 200 -37.04 -6.16 -16.08
N LYS A 201 -35.77 -5.77 -16.07
CA LYS A 201 -34.85 -5.84 -14.91
C LYS A 201 -34.65 -4.49 -14.20
N ALA A 202 -35.45 -3.49 -14.55
CA ALA A 202 -35.40 -2.15 -13.96
C ALA A 202 -35.63 -2.12 -12.44
N SER A 203 -36.26 -3.14 -11.84
CA SER A 203 -36.55 -3.19 -10.40
C SER A 203 -35.32 -3.48 -9.53
N GLU A 204 -34.42 -4.38 -9.94
CA GLU A 204 -33.21 -4.70 -9.17
C GLU A 204 -32.17 -3.56 -9.20
N PHE A 205 -32.03 -2.87 -10.33
CA PHE A 205 -31.10 -1.73 -10.46
C PHE A 205 -31.61 -0.46 -9.77
N ARG A 206 -32.93 -0.28 -9.69
CA ARG A 206 -33.53 0.80 -8.89
C ARG A 206 -33.20 0.65 -7.41
N ILE A 207 -33.05 -0.56 -6.89
CA ILE A 207 -32.69 -0.81 -5.49
C ILE A 207 -31.26 -0.34 -5.21
N THR A 208 -30.29 -0.58 -6.10
CA THR A 208 -28.90 -0.16 -5.91
C THR A 208 -28.74 1.37 -6.01
N LEU A 209 -29.44 2.01 -6.96
CA LEU A 209 -29.45 3.48 -7.08
C LEU A 209 -30.22 4.16 -5.92
N PHE A 210 -31.27 3.51 -5.41
CA PHE A 210 -32.03 3.98 -4.26
C PHE A 210 -31.23 3.82 -2.96
N GLN A 211 -30.44 2.75 -2.79
CA GLN A 211 -29.51 2.62 -1.67
C GLN A 211 -28.39 3.66 -1.73
N LEU A 212 -27.83 3.95 -2.90
CA LEU A 212 -26.88 5.05 -3.07
C LEU A 212 -27.51 6.41 -2.79
N ARG A 213 -28.76 6.66 -3.22
CA ARG A 213 -29.50 7.90 -2.88
C ARG A 213 -29.83 8.00 -1.38
N ILE A 214 -30.16 6.90 -0.71
CA ILE A 214 -30.41 6.88 0.75
C ILE A 214 -29.13 7.21 1.52
N ILE A 215 -27.98 6.67 1.09
CA ILE A 215 -26.68 6.99 1.71
C ILE A 215 -26.33 8.48 1.51
N ILE A 216 -26.64 9.04 0.32
CA ILE A 216 -26.45 10.46 0.03
C ILE A 216 -27.40 11.34 0.87
N ILE A 217 -28.69 11.00 0.97
CA ILE A 217 -29.67 11.77 1.76
C ILE A 217 -29.36 11.70 3.26
N ALA A 218 -28.95 10.54 3.79
CA ALA A 218 -28.56 10.38 5.19
C ALA A 218 -27.33 11.24 5.56
N GLN A 219 -26.43 11.51 4.62
CA GLN A 219 -25.28 12.38 4.81
C GLN A 219 -25.60 13.87 4.65
N THR A 220 -26.68 14.21 3.92
CA THR A 220 -27.06 15.61 3.68
C THR A 220 -27.89 16.20 4.84
N PHE A 221 -28.55 15.36 5.66
CA PHE A 221 -29.44 15.80 6.75
C PHE A 221 -28.82 15.84 8.16
N GLN A 222 -27.52 15.62 8.34
CA GLN A 222 -26.81 15.87 9.62
C GLN A 222 -26.11 17.23 9.68
N LYS A 223 -26.79 18.31 9.27
CA LYS A 223 -26.42 19.67 9.68
C LYS A 223 -27.37 20.12 10.80
N PRO A 224 -26.90 20.44 12.02
CA PRO A 224 -27.69 21.25 12.91
C PRO A 224 -27.57 22.73 12.49
N PHE A 225 -28.70 23.45 12.57
CA PHE A 225 -28.72 24.90 12.72
C PHE A 225 -28.05 25.30 14.04
#